data_AF-A0AAJ2I9C2-F1
#
_entry.id   AF-A0AAJ2I9C2-F1
#
_cell.length_a   1.000
_cell.length_b   1.000
_cell.length_c   1.000
_cell.angle_alpha   90.00
_cell.angle_beta   90.00
_cell.angle_gamma   90.00
#
_symmetry.space_group_name_H-M   'P 1'
#
loop_
_entity.id
_entity.type
_entity.pdbx_description
1 polymer ?
#
loop_
_entity_poly.entity_id
_entity_poly.type
_entity_poly.pdbx_seq_one_letter_code
_entity_poly.pdbx_strand_id
1 'polypeptide(L)' 'MKTELVVKDNALINASYNLDLVEQRLILLAIVEARESGKGINANDPLTVHAESYINQFGVHRNTAYQALKDACDDL' A
#
# COMPACT_ATOMS: atom_id res chain seq x y z
N MET A 1 -0.35 31.13 12.91
CA MET A 1 -0.65 29.99 12.03
C MET A 1 0.62 29.21 11.82
N LYS A 2 0.71 27.96 12.28
CA LYS A 2 1.80 27.07 11.84
C LYS A 2 1.57 26.84 10.35
N THR A 3 2.43 27.37 9.50
CA THR A 3 2.62 26.83 8.16
C THR A 3 3.04 25.39 8.37
N GLU A 4 2.09 24.44 8.26
CA GLU A 4 2.45 23.05 8.03
C GLU A 4 3.26 23.07 6.75
N LEU A 5 4.58 23.04 6.90
CA LEU A 5 5.51 23.08 5.80
C LEU A 5 5.13 21.92 4.88
N VAL A 6 4.79 22.24 3.62
CA VAL A 6 4.59 21.30 2.50
C VAL A 6 5.76 20.31 2.34
N VAL A 7 6.86 20.53 3.07
CA VAL A 7 8.04 19.68 3.18
C VAL A 7 7.72 18.25 3.61
N LYS A 8 6.73 18.02 4.49
CA LYS A 8 6.36 16.64 4.86
C LYS A 8 5.74 15.89 3.68
N ASP A 9 4.80 16.52 2.97
CA ASP A 9 4.15 15.93 1.80
C ASP A 9 5.15 15.74 0.67
N ASN A 10 6.03 16.72 0.44
CA ASN A 10 7.09 16.62 -0.58
C ASN A 10 8.09 15.52 -0.27
N ALA A 11 8.47 15.34 1.00
CA ALA A 11 9.35 14.24 1.41
C ALA A 11 8.69 12.88 1.18
N LEU A 12 7.38 12.75 1.43
CA LEU A 12 6.64 11.53 1.21
C LEU A 12 6.49 11.20 -0.28
N ILE A 13 6.17 12.20 -1.11
CA ILE A 13 6.11 12.04 -2.56
C ILE A 13 7.50 11.69 -3.11
N ASN A 14 8.56 12.32 -2.61
CA ASN A 14 9.92 11.98 -3.02
C ASN A 14 10.33 10.56 -2.59
N ALA A 15 9.93 10.14 -1.39
CA ALA A 15 10.12 8.77 -0.92
C ALA A 15 9.36 7.77 -1.80
N SER A 16 8.16 8.14 -2.28
CA SER A 16 7.35 7.25 -3.13
C SER A 16 8.01 6.88 -4.47
N TYR A 17 8.94 7.70 -4.96
CA TYR A 17 9.71 7.36 -6.17
C TYR A 17 10.74 6.24 -5.96
N ASN A 18 11.07 5.91 -4.71
CA ASN A 18 11.96 4.78 -4.39
C ASN A 18 11.20 3.47 -4.18
N LEU A 19 9.86 3.50 -4.19
CA LEU A 19 9.03 2.31 -4.09
C LEU A 19 8.90 1.62 -5.45
N ASP A 20 9.11 0.32 -5.47
CA ASP A 20 8.80 -0.55 -6.58
C ASP A 20 7.30 -0.66 -6.82
N LEU A 21 6.95 -1.08 -8.04
CA LEU A 21 5.57 -1.16 -8.50
C LEU A 21 4.69 -2.04 -7.61
N VAL A 22 5.25 -3.08 -7.00
CA VAL A 22 4.50 -3.99 -6.12
C VAL A 22 4.20 -3.35 -4.77
N GLU A 23 5.15 -2.62 -4.20
CA GLU A 23 4.97 -1.90 -2.93
C GLU A 23 3.92 -0.80 -3.06
N GLN A 24 3.94 -0.04 -4.17
CA GLN A 24 2.90 0.96 -4.45
C GLN A 24 1.52 0.32 -4.57
N ARG A 25 1.41 -0.86 -5.22
CA ARG A 25 0.15 -1.59 -5.35
C ARG A 25 -0.33 -2.16 -4.02
N LEU A 26 0.59 -2.61 -3.16
CA LEU A 26 0.30 -3.09 -1.81
C LEU A 26 -0.35 -1.97 -0.97
N ILE A 27 0.24 -0.77 -0.98
CA ILE A 27 -0.32 0.40 -0.29
C ILE A 27 -1.71 0.75 -0.84
N LEU A 28 -1.88 0.75 -2.16
CA LEU A 28 -3.18 1.06 -2.78
C LEU A 28 -4.26 0.05 -2.40
N LEU A 29 -3.93 -1.25 -2.40
CA LEU A 29 -4.86 -2.29 -1.98
C LEU A 29 -5.25 -2.16 -0.51
N ALA A 30 -4.29 -1.86 0.36
CA ALA A 30 -4.58 -1.63 1.77
C ALA A 30 -5.57 -0.46 1.97
N ILE A 31 -5.44 0.61 1.16
CA ILE A 31 -6.38 1.74 1.18
C ILE A 31 -7.78 1.33 0.69
N VAL A 32 -7.87 0.52 -0.36
CA VAL A 32 -9.15 0.03 -0.89
C VAL A 32 -9.84 -0.86 0.14
N GLU A 33 -9.15 -1.85 0.69
CA GLU A 33 -9.66 -2.76 1.72
C GLU A 33 -10.08 -2.01 3.00
N ALA A 34 -9.31 -0.99 3.42
CA ALA A 34 -9.67 -0.14 4.56
C ALA A 34 -10.99 0.63 4.33
N ARG A 35 -11.23 1.06 3.09
CA ARG A 35 -12.47 1.75 2.69
C ARG A 35 -13.64 0.79 2.59
N GLU A 36 -13.45 -0.38 1.98
CA GLU A 36 -14.50 -1.39 1.82
C GLU A 36 -14.91 -2.01 3.16
N SER A 37 -13.94 -2.26 4.05
CA SER A 37 -14.21 -2.78 5.40
C SER A 37 -14.79 -1.74 6.37
N GLY A 38 -14.76 -0.45 6.01
CA GLY A 38 -15.22 0.64 6.86
C GLY A 38 -14.41 0.84 8.15
N LYS A 39 -13.26 0.14 8.31
CA LYS A 39 -12.40 0.24 9.50
C LYS A 39 -11.62 1.57 9.55
N GLY A 40 -11.53 2.28 8.43
CA GLY A 40 -10.69 3.47 8.32
C GLY A 40 -9.20 3.12 8.36
N ILE A 41 -8.35 4.14 8.34
CA ILE A 41 -6.88 3.97 8.38
C ILE A 41 -6.39 4.72 9.63
N ASN A 42 -5.75 3.99 10.54
CA ASN A 42 -5.11 4.55 11.71
C ASN A 42 -3.77 3.83 11.98
N ALA A 43 -2.94 4.40 12.85
CA ALA A 43 -1.59 3.90 13.11
C ALA A 43 -1.52 2.69 14.06
N ASN A 44 -2.65 2.25 14.63
CA ASN A 44 -2.70 1.20 15.65
C ASN A 44 -3.31 -0.11 15.10
N ASP A 45 -4.18 -0.02 14.10
CA ASP A 45 -4.90 -1.16 13.55
C ASP A 45 -4.25 -1.68 12.27
N PRO A 46 -3.98 -3.00 12.19
CA PRO A 46 -3.40 -3.60 10.99
C PRO A 46 -4.43 -3.62 9.84
N LEU A 47 -3.95 -3.32 8.64
CA LEU A 47 -4.71 -3.49 7.40
C LEU A 47 -4.41 -4.86 6.79
N THR A 48 -5.47 -5.58 6.41
CA THR A 48 -5.34 -6.90 5.78
C THR A 48 -5.49 -6.74 4.28
N VAL A 49 -4.56 -7.31 3.52
CA VAL A 49 -4.62 -7.35 2.05
C VAL A 49 -4.72 -8.80 1.60
N HIS A 50 -5.73 -9.13 0.81
CA HIS A 50 -5.89 -10.45 0.24
C HIS A 50 -5.14 -10.56 -1.09
N ALA A 51 -4.35 -11.62 -1.26
CA ALA A 51 -3.67 -11.90 -2.52
C ALA A 51 -4.66 -12.08 -3.69
N GLU A 52 -5.87 -12.54 -3.40
CA GLU A 52 -6.96 -12.61 -4.38
C GLU A 52 -7.38 -11.23 -4.88
N SER A 53 -7.48 -10.23 -4.00
CA SER A 53 -7.72 -8.83 -4.40
C SER A 53 -6.62 -8.33 -5.33
N TYR A 54 -5.36 -8.66 -5.06
CA TYR A 54 -4.22 -8.31 -5.94
C TYR A 54 -4.28 -8.99 -7.32
N ILE A 55 -4.63 -10.27 -7.36
CA ILE A 55 -4.82 -11.04 -8.61
C ILE A 55 -5.94 -10.44 -9.44
N ASN A 56 -7.09 -10.17 -8.83
CA ASN A 56 -8.27 -9.68 -9.52
C ASN A 56 -8.08 -8.24 -10.02
N GLN A 57 -7.42 -7.39 -9.23
CA GLN A 57 -7.22 -5.99 -9.57
C GLN A 57 -6.13 -5.78 -10.65
N PHE A 58 -5.06 -6.58 -10.63
CA PHE A 58 -3.89 -6.36 -11.48
C PHE A 58 -3.59 -7.50 -12.47
N GLY A 59 -4.41 -8.56 -12.51
CA GLY A 59 -4.29 -9.66 -13.47
C GLY A 59 -3.02 -10.49 -13.32
N VAL A 60 -2.45 -10.56 -12.12
CA VAL A 60 -1.21 -11.30 -11.83
C VAL A 60 -1.48 -12.78 -11.55
N HIS A 61 -0.52 -13.64 -11.87
CA HIS A 61 -0.63 -15.07 -11.60
C HIS A 61 -0.70 -15.37 -10.10
N ARG A 62 -1.61 -16.27 -9.68
CA ARG A 62 -1.82 -16.61 -8.25
C ARG A 62 -0.54 -17.00 -7.50
N ASN A 63 0.32 -17.78 -8.14
CA ASN A 63 1.55 -18.27 -7.52
C ASN A 63 2.58 -17.16 -7.29
N THR A 64 2.67 -16.20 -8.22
CA THR A 64 3.62 -15.07 -8.11
C THR A 64 3.04 -13.93 -7.29
N ALA A 65 1.72 -13.78 -7.25
CA ALA A 65 1.02 -12.75 -6.50
C ALA A 65 1.33 -12.82 -5.00
N TYR A 66 1.26 -14.01 -4.39
CA TYR A 66 1.49 -14.16 -2.96
C TYR A 66 2.96 -13.89 -2.60
N GLN A 67 3.90 -14.43 -3.38
CA GLN A 67 5.33 -14.20 -3.17
C GLN A 67 5.68 -12.72 -3.34
N ALA A 68 5.19 -12.08 -4.41
CA ALA A 68 5.45 -10.66 -4.66
C ALA A 68 4.89 -9.76 -3.56
N LEU A 69 3.68 -10.03 -3.04
CA LEU A 69 3.13 -9.28 -1.92
C LEU A 69 3.93 -9.50 -0.63
N LYS A 70 4.44 -10.72 -0.42
CA LYS A 70 5.29 -11.01 0.74
C LYS A 70 6.62 -10.26 0.65
N ASP A 71 7.29 -10.33 -0.49
CA ASP A 71 8.56 -9.64 -0.72
C ASP A 71 8.37 -8.11 -0.57
N ALA A 72 7.30 -7.56 -1.13
CA ALA A 72 6.96 -6.15 -0.97
C ALA A 72 6.59 -5.74 0.46
N CYS A 73 6.17 -6.65 1.34
CA CYS A 73 5.99 -6.37 2.76
C CYS A 73 7.33 -6.38 3.52
N ASP A 74 8.32 -7.13 3.04
CA ASP A 74 9.65 -7.22 3.65
C ASP A 74 10.55 -6.04 3.20
N ASP A 75 10.32 -5.51 1.99
CA ASP A 75 11.09 -4.39 1.41
C ASP A 75 10.61 -2.99 1.82
N LEU A 76 9.32 -2.85 2.18
CA LEU A 76 8.65 -1.60 2.57
C LEU A 76 9.02 -1.10 3.98
#